data_AF-A0A0A9W4C9-F1
#
_entry.id   AF-A0A0A9W4C9-F1
#
_cell.length_a   1.000
_cell.length_b   1.000
_cell.length_c   1.000
_cell.angle_alpha   90.00
_cell.angle_beta   90.00
_cell.angle_gamma   90.00
#
_symmetry.space_group_name_H-M   'P 1'
#
loop_
_entity.id
_entity.type
_entity.pdbx_description
1 polymer ?
#
loop_
_entity_poly.entity_id
_entity_poly.type
_entity_poly.pdbx_seq_one_letter_code
_entity_poly.pdbx_strand_id
1 'polypeptide(L)'
;MGWLFLGTIMLLFSFLIAMFPKALPKTKPGAKQIQDNGKSLELEHPEPTPPSMKEFPAALKRLLKNKLLVVNIFSGIFYILGSSGYITYLNKYIEVQFEKSAADSNLVMGPLVLSAMVLGFLVSGFVISKYKPTPKYLLGWNVVVGIAFVLGELALTFVSCDRTNLVGYNPYNRSIDIINSCNVECGCENLKFSPVCLVESSLTFYSACHAGCHTSHKEGKNQTYGDCTCIPQDSVSVANLQAPDSYQYSTYQGIMKEGHCPSPCGSAFLTLLILSSFMHLLGSSGKIGNILVNYRAVDPIDKSFAQGFALLLVSLLAFIPGPIVFGALIDAACIIWDSSCGKRGNCWFYDKHASGKTST
;
A
#
# COMPACT_ATOMS: atom_id res chain seq x y z
N MET A 1 -2.80 20.77 6.51
CA MET A 1 -1.72 21.04 7.49
C MET A 1 -0.48 20.16 7.28
N GLY A 2 -0.60 18.83 7.16
CA GLY A 2 0.57 17.94 6.96
C GLY A 2 1.45 18.28 5.74
N TRP A 3 0.85 18.60 4.59
CA TRP A 3 1.59 19.01 3.38
C TRP A 3 2.38 20.32 3.56
N LEU A 4 1.87 21.27 4.34
CA LEU A 4 2.58 22.51 4.63
C LEU A 4 3.81 22.26 5.49
N PHE A 5 3.66 21.41 6.51
CA PHE A 5 4.75 20.99 7.39
C PHE A 5 5.83 20.17 6.66
N LEU A 6 5.41 19.23 5.80
CA LEU A 6 6.33 18.47 4.96
C LEU A 6 7.07 19.40 3.99
N GLY A 7 6.34 20.33 3.36
CA GLY A 7 6.90 21.32 2.45
C GLY A 7 7.96 22.21 3.11
N THR A 8 7.71 22.73 4.31
CA THR A 8 8.71 23.54 5.05
C THR A 8 9.94 22.72 5.41
N ILE A 9 9.79 21.46 5.84
CA ILE A 9 10.93 20.58 6.11
C ILE A 9 11.74 20.32 4.83
N MET A 10 11.07 20.03 3.71
CA MET A 10 11.75 19.82 2.43
C MET A 10 12.50 21.06 1.95
N LEU A 11 11.92 22.26 2.12
CA LEU A 11 12.59 23.53 1.81
C LEU A 11 13.86 23.72 2.66
N LEU A 12 13.79 23.42 3.95
CA LEU A 12 14.93 23.51 4.86
C LEU A 12 16.06 22.56 4.45
N PHE A 13 15.75 21.30 4.14
CA PHE A 13 16.74 20.35 3.62
C PHE A 13 17.27 20.74 2.24
N SER A 14 16.42 21.26 1.35
CA SER A 14 16.84 21.72 0.03
C SER A 14 17.82 22.90 0.14
N PHE A 15 17.62 23.81 1.11
CA PHE A 15 18.57 24.88 1.40
C PHE A 15 19.91 24.34 1.92
N LEU A 16 19.89 23.36 2.83
CA LEU A 16 21.10 22.71 3.32
C LEU A 16 21.87 22.00 2.20
N ILE A 17 21.17 21.32 1.28
CA ILE A 17 21.78 20.68 0.11
C ILE A 17 22.33 21.73 -0.86
N ALA A 18 21.64 22.85 -1.06
CA ALA A 18 22.14 23.93 -1.90
C ALA A 18 23.43 24.56 -1.36
N MET A 19 23.68 24.45 -0.04
CA MET A 19 24.92 24.88 0.60
C MET A 19 26.09 23.92 0.35
N PHE A 20 25.86 22.71 -0.20
CA PHE A 20 26.97 21.85 -0.62
C PHE A 20 27.73 22.48 -1.79
N PRO A 21 29.07 22.47 -1.76
CA PRO A 21 29.88 23.03 -2.84
C PRO A 21 29.57 22.32 -4.17
N LYS A 22 29.44 23.10 -5.25
CA LYS A 22 29.13 22.61 -6.62
C LYS A 22 30.11 21.52 -7.11
N ALA A 23 31.31 21.47 -6.55
CA ALA A 23 32.26 20.40 -6.76
C ALA A 23 32.81 19.93 -5.41
N LEU A 24 32.69 18.64 -5.13
CA LEU A 24 33.47 18.01 -4.08
C LEU A 24 34.95 18.05 -4.51
N PRO A 25 35.89 18.47 -3.63
CA PRO A 25 37.30 18.42 -3.96
C PRO A 25 37.66 16.97 -4.32
N LYS A 26 38.08 16.73 -5.57
CA LYS A 26 38.58 15.43 -6.00
C LYS A 26 39.74 15.09 -5.06
N THR A 27 39.61 14.00 -4.30
CA THR A 27 40.75 13.43 -3.58
C THR A 27 41.87 13.26 -4.62
N LYS A 28 43.02 13.92 -4.40
CA LYS A 28 44.19 13.82 -5.27
C LYS A 28 44.43 12.34 -5.59
N PRO A 29 44.54 11.92 -6.87
CA PRO A 29 44.89 10.56 -7.19
C PRO A 29 46.35 10.33 -6.82
N GLY A 30 46.58 9.93 -5.56
CA GLY A 30 47.80 9.27 -5.13
C GLY A 30 47.78 7.81 -5.59
N ALA A 31 47.72 7.59 -6.89
CA ALA A 31 48.03 6.31 -7.52
C ALA A 31 48.82 6.61 -8.78
N LYS A 32 50.14 6.68 -8.62
CA LYS A 32 51.10 6.63 -9.72
C LYS A 32 50.76 5.38 -10.56
N GLN A 33 50.13 5.56 -11.72
CA GLN A 33 50.34 4.61 -12.80
C GLN A 33 51.68 4.96 -13.41
N ILE A 34 52.69 4.15 -13.10
CA ILE A 34 53.90 4.09 -13.91
C ILE A 34 53.48 3.40 -15.20
N GLN A 35 53.42 4.15 -16.30
CA GLN A 35 53.54 3.57 -17.62
C GLN A 35 54.48 4.42 -18.46
N ASP A 36 55.44 3.70 -19.01
CA ASP A 36 56.64 4.12 -19.73
C ASP A 36 56.30 4.91 -21.00
N ASN A 37 57.21 5.80 -21.41
CA ASN A 37 57.17 6.67 -22.59
C ASN A 37 56.29 7.95 -22.55
N GLY A 38 56.75 8.94 -21.80
CA GLY A 38 57.26 10.18 -22.43
C GLY A 38 56.33 11.14 -23.18
N LYS A 39 55.00 11.05 -23.07
CA LYS A 39 54.08 12.13 -23.47
C LYS A 39 52.93 12.28 -22.49
N SER A 40 52.94 13.36 -21.70
CA SER A 40 51.81 13.80 -20.90
C SER A 40 50.71 14.31 -21.84
N LEU A 41 49.70 13.48 -22.11
CA LEU A 41 48.42 13.94 -22.63
C LEU A 41 47.66 14.54 -21.45
N GLU A 42 47.68 15.87 -21.38
CA GLU A 42 46.77 16.63 -20.53
C GLU A 42 45.34 16.36 -21.03
N LEU A 43 44.64 15.45 -20.36
CA LEU A 43 43.20 15.23 -20.55
C LEU A 43 42.47 16.41 -19.95
N GLU A 44 42.44 17.50 -20.72
CA GLU A 44 41.56 18.65 -20.53
C GLU A 44 40.13 18.12 -20.41
N HIS A 45 39.64 17.97 -19.17
CA HIS A 45 38.23 17.71 -18.93
C HIS A 45 37.51 19.02 -19.24
N PRO A 46 36.69 19.09 -20.31
CA PRO A 46 35.97 20.31 -20.61
C PRO A 46 35.09 20.65 -19.40
N GLU A 47 35.04 21.92 -19.04
CA GLU A 47 34.01 22.41 -18.12
C GLU A 47 32.64 21.87 -18.60
N PRO A 48 31.77 21.40 -17.68
CA PRO A 48 30.48 20.88 -18.09
C PRO A 48 29.67 22.03 -18.69
N THR A 49 29.57 22.05 -20.01
CA THR A 49 28.70 22.96 -20.73
C THR A 49 27.26 22.74 -20.24
N PRO A 50 26.50 23.80 -19.96
CA PRO A 50 25.13 23.65 -19.50
C PRO A 50 24.34 22.88 -20.58
N PRO A 51 23.59 21.82 -20.20
CA PRO A 51 22.90 20.97 -21.15
C PRO A 51 21.93 21.81 -21.98
N SER A 52 22.11 21.79 -23.31
CA SER A 52 21.29 22.57 -24.22
C SER A 52 20.01 21.80 -24.56
N MET A 53 18.86 22.48 -24.61
CA MET A 53 17.58 21.89 -25.03
C MET A 53 17.65 21.28 -26.44
N LYS A 54 18.59 21.74 -27.28
CA LYS A 54 18.83 21.19 -28.61
C LYS A 54 19.53 19.82 -28.61
N GLU A 55 20.21 19.48 -27.52
CA GLU A 55 20.89 18.19 -27.33
C GLU A 55 19.96 17.13 -26.74
N PHE A 56 18.79 17.54 -26.25
CA PHE A 56 17.78 16.65 -25.65
C PHE A 56 17.39 15.46 -26.55
N PRO A 57 17.07 15.64 -27.85
CA PRO A 57 16.69 14.51 -28.71
C PRO A 57 17.85 13.54 -28.92
N ALA A 58 19.08 14.05 -28.98
CA ALA A 58 20.28 13.23 -29.13
C ALA A 58 20.57 12.43 -27.86
N ALA A 59 20.44 13.06 -26.68
CA ALA A 59 20.55 12.39 -25.39
C ALA A 59 19.46 11.32 -25.22
N LEU A 60 18.20 11.62 -25.57
CA LEU A 60 17.11 10.65 -25.50
C LEU A 60 17.37 9.44 -26.41
N LYS A 61 17.84 9.68 -27.63
CA LYS A 61 18.21 8.61 -28.56
C LYS A 61 19.37 7.75 -28.03
N ARG A 62 20.35 8.35 -27.34
CA ARG A 62 21.44 7.62 -26.68
C ARG A 62 20.93 6.71 -25.56
N LEU A 63 20.07 7.22 -24.68
CA LEU A 63 19.45 6.42 -23.62
C LEU A 63 18.62 5.27 -24.18
N LEU A 64 17.78 5.52 -25.18
CA LEU A 64 16.93 4.50 -25.80
C LEU A 64 17.71 3.42 -26.56
N LYS A 65 18.90 3.74 -27.09
CA LYS A 65 19.79 2.75 -27.72
C LYS A 65 20.52 1.86 -26.72
N ASN A 66 20.60 2.28 -25.45
CA ASN A 66 21.24 1.50 -24.41
C ASN A 66 20.30 0.36 -23.96
N LYS A 67 20.49 -0.81 -24.57
CA LYS A 67 19.67 -2.00 -24.30
C LYS A 67 19.65 -2.38 -22.82
N LEU A 68 20.78 -2.27 -22.12
CA LEU A 68 20.86 -2.62 -20.70
C LEU A 68 20.00 -1.70 -19.84
N LEU A 69 20.10 -0.38 -20.08
CA LEU A 69 19.31 0.61 -19.37
C LEU A 69 17.81 0.40 -19.65
N VAL A 70 17.43 0.29 -20.92
CA VAL A 70 16.03 0.16 -21.32
C VAL A 70 15.40 -1.11 -20.72
N VAL A 71 16.06 -2.26 -20.84
CA VAL A 71 15.56 -3.52 -20.25
C VAL A 71 15.42 -3.42 -18.73
N ASN A 72 16.39 -2.80 -18.05
CA ASN A 72 16.33 -2.63 -16.61
C ASN A 72 15.20 -1.67 -16.17
N ILE A 73 14.96 -0.59 -16.94
CA ILE A 73 13.82 0.31 -16.70
C ILE A 73 12.49 -0.44 -16.89
N PHE A 74 12.32 -1.17 -17.99
CA PHE A 74 11.10 -1.94 -18.22
C PHE A 74 10.87 -3.02 -17.15
N SER A 75 11.93 -3.71 -16.71
CA SER A 75 11.85 -4.62 -15.58
C SER A 75 11.37 -3.92 -14.30
N GLY A 76 11.87 -2.71 -14.03
CA GLY A 76 11.41 -1.88 -12.91
C GLY A 76 9.95 -1.45 -13.04
N ILE A 77 9.48 -1.14 -14.26
CA ILE A 77 8.08 -0.79 -14.53
C ILE A 77 7.17 -1.97 -14.20
N PHE A 78 7.46 -3.18 -14.69
CA PHE A 78 6.64 -4.36 -14.38
C PHE A 78 6.63 -4.68 -12.88
N TYR A 79 7.77 -4.51 -12.20
CA TYR A 79 7.86 -4.69 -10.75
C TYR A 79 6.99 -3.67 -9.99
N ILE A 80 7.04 -2.39 -10.36
CA ILE A 80 6.24 -1.34 -9.70
C ILE A 80 4.77 -1.48 -10.06
N LEU A 81 4.45 -1.88 -11.30
CA LEU A 81 3.09 -2.15 -11.73
C LEU A 81 2.48 -3.29 -10.90
N GLY A 82 3.20 -4.41 -10.70
CA GLY A 82 2.74 -5.52 -9.86
C GLY A 82 2.57 -5.14 -8.39
N SER A 83 3.45 -4.30 -7.84
CA SER A 83 3.36 -3.83 -6.45
C SER A 83 2.39 -2.67 -6.24
N SER A 84 1.89 -2.03 -7.30
CA SER A 84 1.04 -0.85 -7.21
C SER A 84 -0.26 -1.11 -6.45
N GLY A 85 -0.88 -2.29 -6.66
CA GLY A 85 -2.08 -2.70 -5.94
C GLY A 85 -1.87 -2.74 -4.44
N TYR A 86 -0.78 -3.39 -4.02
CA TYR A 86 -0.38 -3.42 -2.62
C TYR A 86 -0.11 -2.02 -2.07
N ILE A 87 0.72 -1.21 -2.73
CA ILE A 87 1.09 0.13 -2.25
C ILE A 87 -0.14 1.03 -2.07
N THR A 88 -1.05 1.04 -3.04
CA THR A 88 -2.21 1.94 -3.03
C THR A 88 -3.31 1.45 -2.09
N TYR A 89 -3.51 0.13 -1.98
CA TYR A 89 -4.67 -0.43 -1.29
C TYR A 89 -4.34 -1.18 0.00
N LEU A 90 -3.08 -1.24 0.45
CA LEU A 90 -2.71 -1.88 1.71
C LEU A 90 -3.53 -1.36 2.90
N ASN A 91 -3.66 -0.04 3.04
CA ASN A 91 -4.46 0.53 4.13
C ASN A 91 -5.93 0.11 4.02
N LYS A 92 -6.47 0.04 2.80
CA LYS A 92 -7.83 -0.42 2.56
C LYS A 92 -7.98 -1.91 2.87
N TYR A 93 -6.99 -2.71 2.53
CA TYR A 93 -6.92 -4.12 2.88
C TYR A 93 -6.96 -4.30 4.39
N ILE A 94 -6.19 -3.49 5.14
CA ILE A 94 -6.19 -3.56 6.60
C ILE A 94 -7.55 -3.14 7.19
N GLU A 95 -8.17 -2.09 6.65
CA GLU A 95 -9.52 -1.66 7.04
C GLU A 95 -10.55 -2.79 6.87
N VAL A 96 -10.54 -3.45 5.72
CA VAL A 96 -11.53 -4.48 5.38
C VAL A 96 -11.29 -5.78 6.14
N GLN A 97 -10.02 -6.22 6.23
CA GLN A 97 -9.70 -7.52 6.83
C GLN A 97 -9.66 -7.44 8.35
N PHE A 98 -9.07 -6.39 8.93
CA PHE A 98 -8.84 -6.28 10.37
C PHE A 98 -9.77 -5.29 11.07
N GLU A 99 -10.70 -4.66 10.35
CA GLU A 99 -11.70 -3.73 10.89
C GLU A 99 -11.06 -2.58 11.70
N LYS A 100 -9.84 -2.20 11.29
CA LYS A 100 -9.08 -1.07 11.87
C LYS A 100 -9.27 0.19 11.04
N SER A 101 -9.26 1.35 11.69
CA SER A 101 -9.32 2.61 10.95
C SER A 101 -8.07 2.83 10.08
N ALA A 102 -8.21 3.59 8.99
CA ALA A 102 -7.09 4.02 8.17
C ALA A 102 -5.99 4.72 8.98
N ALA A 103 -6.41 5.50 9.98
CA ALA A 103 -5.52 6.28 10.83
C ALA A 103 -4.70 5.37 11.75
N ASP A 104 -5.35 4.45 12.47
CA ASP A 104 -4.66 3.54 13.40
C ASP A 104 -3.71 2.61 12.66
N SER A 105 -4.11 2.15 11.47
CA SER A 105 -3.29 1.29 10.61
C SER A 105 -2.02 2.01 10.16
N ASN A 106 -2.15 3.27 9.71
CA ASN A 106 -1.01 4.09 9.28
C ASN A 106 -0.09 4.48 10.45
N LEU A 107 -0.64 4.72 11.65
CA LEU A 107 0.15 5.07 12.84
C LEU A 107 1.14 3.97 13.23
N VAL A 108 0.79 2.70 12.99
CA VAL A 108 1.66 1.55 13.30
C VAL A 108 2.49 1.14 12.08
N MET A 109 1.85 0.96 10.92
CA MET A 109 2.50 0.45 9.72
C MET A 109 3.53 1.43 9.17
N GLY A 110 3.21 2.73 9.14
CA GLY A 110 4.06 3.75 8.55
C GLY A 110 5.47 3.79 9.16
N PRO A 111 5.61 4.02 10.48
CA PRO A 111 6.92 4.02 11.14
C PRO A 111 7.67 2.69 10.99
N LEU A 112 6.96 1.56 11.10
CA LEU A 112 7.56 0.24 11.02
C LEU A 112 8.16 -0.03 9.63
N VAL A 113 7.38 0.17 8.56
CA VAL A 113 7.82 0.01 7.18
C VAL A 113 8.95 0.98 6.84
N LEU A 114 8.85 2.25 7.25
CA LEU A 114 9.91 3.23 7.02
C LEU A 114 11.23 2.82 7.69
N SER A 115 11.18 2.35 8.93
CA SER A 115 12.38 1.87 9.63
C SER A 115 13.02 0.68 8.92
N ALA A 116 12.21 -0.28 8.45
CA ALA A 116 12.67 -1.43 7.70
C ALA A 116 13.31 -1.03 6.35
N MET A 117 12.73 -0.06 5.65
CA MET A 117 13.30 0.48 4.40
C MET A 117 14.66 1.13 4.64
N VAL A 118 14.78 1.98 5.68
CA VAL A 118 16.04 2.65 6.05
C VAL A 118 17.12 1.61 6.38
N LEU A 119 16.78 0.61 7.19
CA LEU A 119 17.70 -0.49 7.51
C LEU A 119 18.18 -1.22 6.25
N GLY A 120 17.28 -1.57 5.34
CA GLY A 120 17.66 -2.24 4.10
C GLY A 120 18.53 -1.37 3.18
N PHE A 121 18.31 -0.05 3.14
CA PHE A 121 19.20 0.88 2.42
C PHE A 121 20.58 0.98 3.06
N LEU A 122 20.66 1.09 4.39
CA LEU A 122 21.94 1.18 5.10
C LEU A 122 22.76 -0.11 4.96
N VAL A 123 22.11 -1.26 5.14
CA VAL A 123 22.76 -2.58 5.02
C VAL A 123 23.24 -2.81 3.59
N SER A 124 22.40 -2.58 2.58
CA SER A 124 22.82 -2.72 1.18
C SER A 124 23.91 -1.73 0.79
N GLY A 125 23.82 -0.47 1.23
CA GLY A 125 24.84 0.54 1.03
C GLY A 125 26.19 0.14 1.65
N PHE A 126 26.19 -0.38 2.88
CA PHE A 126 27.39 -0.87 3.56
C PHE A 126 28.01 -2.07 2.82
N VAL A 127 27.21 -3.08 2.48
CA VAL A 127 27.67 -4.28 1.76
C VAL A 127 28.26 -3.92 0.39
N ILE A 128 27.56 -3.09 -0.39
CA ILE A 128 28.03 -2.66 -1.71
C ILE A 128 29.33 -1.84 -1.59
N SER A 129 29.45 -0.98 -0.58
CA SER A 129 30.64 -0.15 -0.35
C SER A 129 31.85 -0.98 0.09
N LYS A 130 31.63 -1.99 0.94
CA LYS A 130 32.70 -2.84 1.49
C LYS A 130 33.21 -3.85 0.47
N TYR A 131 32.31 -4.58 -0.20
CA TYR A 131 32.66 -5.70 -1.07
C TYR A 131 32.78 -5.33 -2.55
N LYS A 132 32.29 -4.15 -2.95
CA LYS A 132 32.33 -3.64 -4.34
C LYS A 132 31.94 -4.70 -5.39
N PRO A 133 30.74 -5.30 -5.28
CA PRO A 133 30.32 -6.39 -6.16
C PRO A 133 30.25 -5.96 -7.62
N THR A 134 30.51 -6.93 -8.51
CA THR A 134 30.36 -6.72 -9.95
C THR A 134 28.88 -6.51 -10.32
N PRO A 135 28.57 -5.82 -11.44
CA PRO A 135 27.20 -5.62 -11.88
C PRO A 135 26.37 -6.91 -12.03
N LYS A 136 27.02 -8.04 -12.34
CA LYS A 136 26.36 -9.35 -12.46
C LYS A 136 25.74 -9.81 -11.13
N TYR A 137 26.47 -9.67 -10.02
CA TYR A 137 25.95 -10.03 -8.70
C TYR A 137 24.85 -9.09 -8.23
N LEU A 138 24.94 -7.79 -8.55
CA LEU A 138 23.89 -6.82 -8.24
C LEU A 138 22.58 -7.13 -8.98
N LEU A 139 22.68 -7.42 -10.28
CA LEU A 139 21.51 -7.83 -11.08
C LEU A 139 20.94 -9.16 -10.60
N GLY A 140 21.80 -10.14 -10.28
CA GLY A 140 21.36 -11.42 -9.71
C GLY A 140 20.61 -11.25 -8.39
N TRP A 141 21.11 -10.39 -7.50
CA TRP A 141 20.42 -10.06 -6.24
C TRP A 141 19.05 -9.43 -6.49
N ASN A 142 18.93 -8.52 -7.47
CA ASN A 142 17.64 -7.92 -7.82
C ASN A 142 16.62 -8.95 -8.30
N VAL A 143 17.06 -9.99 -9.03
CA VAL A 143 16.18 -11.09 -9.45
C VAL A 143 15.70 -11.89 -8.23
N VAL A 144 16.61 -12.23 -7.30
CA VAL A 144 16.25 -12.95 -6.06
C VAL A 144 15.26 -12.14 -5.22
N VAL A 145 15.52 -10.86 -5.02
CA VAL A 145 14.60 -9.95 -4.33
C VAL A 145 13.27 -9.85 -5.07
N GLY A 146 13.28 -9.79 -6.40
CA GLY A 146 12.06 -9.76 -7.21
C GLY A 146 11.18 -11.00 -7.03
N ILE A 147 11.78 -12.19 -7.04
CA ILE A 147 11.06 -13.46 -6.81
C ILE A 147 10.52 -13.51 -5.38
N ALA A 148 11.35 -13.21 -4.38
CA ALA A 148 10.93 -13.15 -2.98
C ALA A 148 9.80 -12.13 -2.78
N PHE A 149 9.85 -11.01 -3.52
CA PHE A 149 8.82 -9.99 -3.47
C PHE A 149 7.48 -10.49 -4.01
N VAL A 150 7.46 -11.15 -5.17
CA VAL A 150 6.21 -11.73 -5.71
C VAL A 150 5.65 -12.80 -4.77
N LEU A 151 6.50 -13.68 -4.24
CA LEU A 151 6.07 -14.72 -3.31
C LEU A 151 5.50 -14.16 -2.01
N GLY A 152 6.12 -13.12 -1.45
CA GLY A 152 5.61 -12.52 -0.22
C GLY A 152 4.35 -11.68 -0.44
N GLU A 153 4.18 -11.03 -1.60
CA GLU A 153 2.90 -10.39 -1.98
C GLU A 153 1.79 -11.43 -2.10
N LEU A 154 2.05 -12.57 -2.75
CA LEU A 154 1.11 -13.68 -2.78
C LEU A 154 0.81 -14.20 -1.36
N ALA A 155 1.83 -14.38 -0.52
CA ALA A 155 1.64 -14.80 0.87
C ALA A 155 0.78 -13.81 1.67
N LEU A 156 0.92 -12.50 1.45
CA LEU A 156 0.12 -11.46 2.11
C LEU A 156 -1.37 -11.58 1.76
N THR A 157 -1.72 -12.01 0.54
CA THR A 157 -3.13 -12.22 0.16
C THR A 157 -3.82 -13.34 0.95
N PHE A 158 -3.04 -14.30 1.47
CA PHE A 158 -3.56 -15.38 2.33
C PHE A 158 -3.64 -14.99 3.81
N VAL A 159 -3.06 -13.86 4.21
CA VAL A 159 -3.14 -13.36 5.59
C VAL A 159 -4.47 -12.63 5.75
N SER A 160 -5.54 -13.40 5.90
CA SER A 160 -6.91 -12.92 6.02
C SER A 160 -7.46 -13.14 7.43
N CYS A 161 -8.53 -12.42 7.76
CA CYS A 161 -9.28 -12.63 8.99
C CYS A 161 -10.70 -13.09 8.62
N ASP A 162 -10.91 -14.41 8.69
CA ASP A 162 -12.14 -15.08 8.18
C ASP A 162 -13.41 -14.83 9.00
N ARG A 163 -13.34 -14.01 10.04
CA ARG A 163 -14.51 -13.64 10.84
C ARG A 163 -15.22 -12.47 10.15
N THR A 164 -16.25 -12.76 9.35
CA THR A 164 -17.27 -11.76 9.01
C THR A 164 -18.26 -11.70 10.17
N ASN A 165 -18.54 -10.49 10.66
CA ASN A 165 -19.43 -10.25 11.79
C ASN A 165 -20.71 -9.48 11.40
N LEU A 166 -20.92 -9.25 10.10
CA LEU A 166 -22.11 -8.56 9.60
C LEU A 166 -23.31 -9.50 9.58
N VAL A 167 -24.32 -9.18 10.39
CA VAL A 167 -25.60 -9.91 10.43
C VAL A 167 -26.31 -9.80 9.08
N GLY A 168 -26.78 -10.93 8.55
CA GLY A 168 -27.50 -11.00 7.27
C GLY A 168 -26.61 -11.15 6.04
N TYR A 169 -25.29 -11.14 6.17
CA TYR A 169 -24.39 -11.40 5.05
C TYR A 169 -24.24 -12.89 4.76
N ASN A 170 -24.49 -13.29 3.51
CA ASN A 170 -24.27 -14.65 3.04
C ASN A 170 -23.03 -14.72 2.12
N PRO A 171 -21.96 -15.42 2.54
CA PRO A 171 -20.71 -15.47 1.77
C PRO A 171 -20.79 -16.33 0.50
N TYR A 172 -21.80 -17.19 0.35
CA TYR A 172 -21.90 -18.10 -0.80
C TYR A 172 -22.51 -17.42 -2.03
N ASN A 173 -23.58 -16.66 -1.83
CA ASN A 173 -24.29 -15.95 -2.91
C ASN A 173 -23.87 -14.47 -3.02
N ARG A 174 -22.98 -13.99 -2.13
CA ARG A 174 -22.52 -12.60 -2.06
C ARG A 174 -23.68 -11.61 -1.89
N SER A 175 -24.74 -12.03 -1.19
CA SER A 175 -25.90 -11.19 -0.91
C SER A 175 -25.96 -10.77 0.55
N ILE A 176 -26.73 -9.72 0.81
CA ILE A 176 -27.03 -9.24 2.15
C ILE A 176 -28.54 -9.26 2.30
N ASP A 177 -29.02 -9.96 3.31
CA ASP A 177 -30.42 -10.03 3.71
C ASP A 177 -30.55 -9.54 5.15
N ILE A 178 -30.97 -8.28 5.30
CA ILE A 178 -30.98 -7.53 6.56
C ILE A 178 -32.38 -7.33 7.13
N ILE A 179 -33.41 -7.71 6.37
CA ILE A 179 -34.81 -7.62 6.81
C ILE A 179 -35.21 -8.96 7.40
N ASN A 180 -35.87 -8.92 8.55
CA ASN A 180 -36.34 -10.11 9.26
C ASN A 180 -37.69 -9.81 9.94
N SER A 181 -38.30 -10.87 10.47
CA SER A 181 -39.55 -10.77 11.22
C SER A 181 -39.55 -9.76 12.38
N CYS A 182 -38.39 -9.39 12.94
CA CYS A 182 -38.30 -8.41 14.01
C CYS A 182 -38.27 -6.95 13.53
N ASN A 183 -37.57 -6.66 12.43
CA ASN A 183 -37.34 -5.28 11.97
C ASN A 183 -38.20 -4.86 10.77
N VAL A 184 -38.99 -5.78 10.20
CA VAL A 184 -39.87 -5.49 9.05
C VAL A 184 -40.87 -4.36 9.34
N GLU A 185 -41.36 -4.25 10.57
CA GLU A 185 -42.31 -3.20 10.98
C GLU A 185 -41.63 -1.85 11.25
N CYS A 186 -40.30 -1.80 11.30
CA CYS A 186 -39.56 -0.56 11.58
C CYS A 186 -39.40 0.35 10.36
N GLY A 187 -39.70 -0.11 9.14
CA GLY A 187 -39.58 0.68 7.91
C GLY A 187 -38.14 1.06 7.56
N CYS A 188 -37.17 0.17 7.80
CA CYS A 188 -35.74 0.42 7.60
C CYS A 188 -35.28 0.47 6.13
N GLU A 189 -36.20 0.55 5.17
CA GLU A 189 -35.91 0.51 3.74
C GLU A 189 -35.06 1.72 3.29
N ASN A 190 -34.13 1.47 2.36
CA ASN A 190 -33.27 2.50 1.75
C ASN A 190 -32.39 3.31 2.72
N LEU A 191 -32.17 2.82 3.95
CA LEU A 191 -31.24 3.45 4.88
C LEU A 191 -29.79 3.28 4.41
N LYS A 192 -29.01 4.35 4.59
CA LYS A 192 -27.56 4.33 4.37
C LYS A 192 -26.90 3.35 5.34
N PHE A 193 -25.88 2.64 4.87
CA PHE A 193 -25.05 1.78 5.71
C PHE A 193 -24.43 2.61 6.85
N SER A 194 -24.76 2.24 8.09
CA SER A 194 -24.33 2.94 9.29
C SER A 194 -24.12 1.91 10.40
N PRO A 195 -23.02 1.13 10.34
CA PRO A 195 -22.85 -0.07 11.13
C PRO A 195 -22.88 0.24 12.63
N VAL A 196 -23.50 -0.66 13.40
CA VAL A 196 -23.50 -0.61 14.86
C VAL A 196 -23.00 -1.93 15.41
N CYS A 197 -22.16 -1.85 16.45
CA CYS A 197 -21.51 -2.98 17.08
C CYS A 197 -22.15 -3.33 18.42
N LEU A 198 -22.53 -4.60 18.55
CA LEU A 198 -22.78 -5.26 19.83
C LEU A 198 -21.49 -5.93 20.30
N VAL A 199 -20.78 -5.28 21.23
CA VAL A 199 -19.41 -5.65 21.64
C VAL A 199 -19.37 -7.04 22.29
N GLU A 200 -20.38 -7.36 23.09
CA GLU A 200 -20.46 -8.58 23.90
C GLU A 200 -20.49 -9.83 23.03
N SER A 201 -21.22 -9.78 21.91
CA SER A 201 -21.35 -10.89 20.95
C SER A 201 -20.49 -10.72 19.70
N SER A 202 -19.75 -9.59 19.59
CA SER A 202 -18.97 -9.22 18.40
C SER A 202 -19.81 -9.26 17.10
N LEU A 203 -21.06 -8.81 17.16
CA LEU A 203 -21.99 -8.74 16.03
C LEU A 203 -22.11 -7.31 15.51
N THR A 204 -21.95 -7.14 14.21
CA THR A 204 -22.15 -5.88 13.50
C THR A 204 -23.48 -5.91 12.77
N PHE A 205 -24.35 -4.93 12.99
CA PHE A 205 -25.61 -4.77 12.26
C PHE A 205 -25.47 -3.70 11.17
N TYR A 206 -26.26 -3.80 10.10
CA TYR A 206 -26.24 -2.83 8.99
C TYR A 206 -26.53 -1.38 9.45
N SER A 207 -27.50 -1.22 10.35
CA SER A 207 -27.78 0.04 11.04
C SER A 207 -28.50 -0.18 12.36
N ALA A 208 -28.59 0.88 13.18
CA ALA A 208 -29.36 0.87 14.43
C ALA A 208 -30.85 0.51 14.23
N CYS A 209 -31.44 0.89 13.08
CA CYS A 209 -32.81 0.51 12.71
C CYS A 209 -32.94 -1.00 12.53
N HIS A 210 -32.00 -1.62 11.80
CA HIS A 210 -32.02 -3.07 11.56
C HIS A 210 -31.77 -3.88 12.84
N ALA A 211 -31.13 -3.28 13.84
CA ALA A 211 -30.99 -3.84 15.19
C ALA A 211 -32.21 -3.58 16.11
N GLY A 212 -33.21 -2.81 15.65
CA GLY A 212 -34.41 -2.49 16.41
C GLY A 212 -34.17 -1.52 17.58
N CYS A 213 -33.17 -0.64 17.50
CA CYS A 213 -32.83 0.29 18.57
C CYS A 213 -33.78 1.49 18.61
N HIS A 214 -34.32 1.80 19.80
CA HIS A 214 -35.25 2.91 20.01
C HIS A 214 -34.60 4.16 20.61
N THR A 215 -33.45 4.02 21.27
CA THR A 215 -32.75 5.15 21.88
C THR A 215 -31.40 5.40 21.24
N SER A 216 -31.03 6.67 21.11
CA SER A 216 -29.71 7.11 20.64
C SER A 216 -29.16 8.16 21.58
N HIS A 217 -27.91 7.97 22.02
CA HIS A 217 -27.20 8.90 22.87
C HIS A 217 -25.91 9.35 22.18
N LYS A 218 -25.57 10.64 22.26
CA LYS A 218 -24.38 11.19 21.63
C LYS A 218 -23.51 11.86 22.67
N GLU A 219 -22.31 11.31 22.88
CA GLU A 219 -21.33 11.85 23.81
C GLU A 219 -20.09 12.32 23.03
N GLY A 220 -20.03 13.63 22.76
CA GLY A 220 -18.97 14.23 21.94
C GLY A 220 -18.98 13.70 20.50
N LYS A 221 -17.96 12.92 20.15
CA LYS A 221 -17.84 12.25 18.84
C LYS A 221 -18.38 10.82 18.81
N ASN A 222 -18.69 10.23 19.97
CA ASN A 222 -19.16 8.85 20.04
C ASN A 222 -20.69 8.84 20.05
N GLN A 223 -21.28 8.11 19.12
CA GLN A 223 -22.71 7.82 19.11
C GLN A 223 -22.96 6.40 19.61
N THR A 224 -23.94 6.28 20.50
CA THR A 224 -24.35 5.01 21.10
C THR A 224 -25.85 4.82 20.95
N TYR A 225 -26.28 3.56 20.93
CA TYR A 225 -27.67 3.17 20.73
C TYR A 225 -28.11 2.21 21.84
N GLY A 226 -29.36 2.29 22.26
CA GLY A 226 -29.94 1.46 23.31
C GLY A 226 -31.34 0.97 22.97
N ASP A 227 -31.89 0.15 23.86
CA ASP A 227 -33.24 -0.44 23.74
C ASP A 227 -33.44 -1.15 22.39
N CYS A 228 -32.49 -2.02 22.03
CA CYS A 228 -32.47 -2.71 20.75
C CYS A 228 -33.20 -4.06 20.85
N THR A 229 -34.21 -4.28 20.01
CA THR A 229 -35.13 -5.43 20.11
C THR A 229 -34.77 -6.61 19.20
N CYS A 230 -33.96 -6.40 18.17
CA CYS A 230 -33.68 -7.42 17.15
C CYS A 230 -32.35 -8.13 17.35
N ILE A 231 -32.08 -8.59 18.59
CA ILE A 231 -30.85 -9.30 18.94
C ILE A 231 -31.11 -10.80 19.07
N PRO A 232 -30.43 -11.66 18.29
CA PRO A 232 -30.67 -13.09 18.31
C PRO A 232 -30.38 -13.70 19.69
N GLN A 233 -31.30 -14.50 20.23
CA GLN A 233 -31.13 -15.21 21.50
C GLN A 233 -30.09 -16.35 21.37
N ASP A 234 -29.13 -16.38 22.31
CA ASP A 234 -28.06 -17.37 22.54
C ASP A 234 -27.08 -17.71 21.39
N SER A 235 -25.80 -17.34 21.58
CA SER A 235 -24.56 -17.88 20.95
C SER A 235 -24.60 -18.33 19.47
N VAL A 236 -25.48 -17.76 18.66
CA VAL A 236 -25.56 -18.05 17.23
C VAL A 236 -24.31 -17.48 16.58
N SER A 237 -23.41 -18.36 16.14
CA SER A 237 -22.28 -17.95 15.30
C SER A 237 -22.82 -17.28 14.03
N VAL A 238 -22.13 -16.25 13.52
CA VAL A 238 -22.55 -15.51 12.31
C VAL A 238 -22.79 -16.44 11.12
N ALA A 239 -22.10 -17.58 11.08
CA ALA A 239 -22.28 -18.64 10.08
C ALA A 239 -23.68 -19.26 10.08
N ASN A 240 -24.39 -19.27 11.21
CA ASN A 240 -25.73 -19.82 11.32
C ASN A 240 -26.83 -18.80 10.97
N LEU A 241 -26.55 -17.49 10.98
CA LEU A 241 -27.51 -16.43 10.61
C LEU A 241 -27.86 -16.39 9.09
N GLN A 242 -27.63 -17.48 8.36
CA GLN A 242 -27.93 -17.63 6.92
C GLN A 242 -29.43 -17.60 6.60
N ALA A 243 -30.30 -17.80 7.59
CA ALA A 243 -31.74 -17.64 7.50
C ALA A 243 -32.24 -16.68 8.59
N PRO A 244 -32.56 -15.42 8.26
CA PRO A 244 -32.98 -14.43 9.25
C PRO A 244 -34.22 -14.87 10.04
N ASP A 245 -35.16 -15.55 9.39
CA ASP A 245 -36.45 -15.92 10.00
C ASP A 245 -36.43 -17.17 10.89
N SER A 246 -35.30 -17.87 11.02
CA SER A 246 -35.21 -19.07 11.87
C SER A 246 -34.88 -18.78 13.33
N TYR A 247 -34.69 -17.51 13.71
CA TYR A 247 -34.16 -17.13 15.02
C TYR A 247 -35.16 -16.36 15.88
N GLN A 248 -35.12 -16.63 17.19
CA GLN A 248 -35.83 -15.84 18.18
C GLN A 248 -35.01 -14.59 18.53
N TYR A 249 -35.67 -13.44 18.51
CA TYR A 249 -35.06 -12.15 18.84
C TYR A 249 -35.41 -11.73 20.26
N SER A 250 -34.52 -10.97 20.89
CA SER A 250 -34.68 -10.47 22.24
C SER A 250 -34.26 -9.02 22.38
N THR A 251 -34.87 -8.35 23.35
CA THR A 251 -34.50 -7.00 23.74
C THR A 251 -33.21 -6.99 24.53
N TYR A 252 -32.20 -6.35 23.97
CA TYR A 252 -30.94 -6.07 24.63
C TYR A 252 -31.03 -4.77 25.42
N GLN A 253 -30.75 -4.85 26.72
CA GLN A 253 -30.81 -3.74 27.67
C GLN A 253 -29.46 -2.98 27.80
N GLY A 254 -28.44 -3.40 27.05
CA GLY A 254 -27.15 -2.71 27.03
C GLY A 254 -27.04 -1.66 25.92
N ILE A 255 -25.81 -1.19 25.70
CA ILE A 255 -25.51 -0.10 24.78
C ILE A 255 -24.69 -0.63 23.60
N MET A 256 -25.12 -0.33 22.37
CA MET A 256 -24.32 -0.54 21.16
C MET A 256 -23.51 0.69 20.80
N LYS A 257 -22.34 0.46 20.21
CA LYS A 257 -21.44 1.51 19.73
C LYS A 257 -21.57 1.69 18.23
N GLU A 258 -21.45 2.92 17.75
CA GLU A 258 -21.28 3.19 16.33
C GLU A 258 -19.99 2.55 15.80
N GLY A 259 -20.06 1.98 14.59
CA GLY A 259 -18.93 1.36 13.89
C GLY A 259 -18.99 -0.17 13.85
N HIS A 260 -17.97 -0.75 13.22
CA HIS A 260 -17.79 -2.19 13.17
C HIS A 260 -17.27 -2.71 14.51
N CYS A 261 -17.60 -3.95 14.85
CA CYS A 261 -17.00 -4.57 16.03
C CYS A 261 -15.49 -4.80 15.84
N PRO A 262 -14.68 -4.71 16.90
CA PRO A 262 -13.27 -5.04 16.81
C PRO A 262 -13.10 -6.54 16.57
N SER A 263 -12.39 -6.91 15.51
CA SER A 263 -12.08 -8.31 15.26
C SER A 263 -10.89 -8.79 16.11
N PRO A 264 -10.98 -9.96 16.80
CA PRO A 264 -9.90 -10.51 17.62
C PRO A 264 -8.73 -11.11 16.79
N CYS A 265 -8.46 -10.59 15.60
CA CYS A 265 -7.43 -11.08 14.67
C CYS A 265 -6.04 -10.46 14.90
N GLY A 266 -5.66 -10.25 16.16
CA GLY A 266 -4.39 -9.60 16.52
C GLY A 266 -3.15 -10.35 16.00
N SER A 267 -3.16 -11.68 16.01
CA SER A 267 -2.05 -12.51 15.51
C SER A 267 -1.84 -12.37 14.01
N ALA A 268 -2.90 -12.48 13.21
CA ALA A 268 -2.84 -12.29 11.76
C ALA A 268 -2.41 -10.85 11.39
N PHE A 269 -2.83 -9.85 12.16
CA PHE A 269 -2.37 -8.48 11.98
C PHE A 269 -0.87 -8.33 12.26
N LEU A 270 -0.35 -8.97 13.32
CA LEU A 270 1.08 -9.01 13.60
C LEU A 270 1.86 -9.75 12.50
N THR A 271 1.35 -10.85 11.98
CA THR A 271 1.95 -11.57 10.84
C THR A 271 2.05 -10.67 9.61
N LEU A 272 0.98 -9.93 9.30
CA LEU A 272 0.97 -8.95 8.21
C LEU A 272 2.03 -7.87 8.41
N LEU A 273 2.14 -7.30 9.62
CA LEU A 273 3.14 -6.28 9.95
C LEU A 273 4.57 -6.79 9.75
N ILE A 274 4.88 -7.98 10.28
CA ILE A 274 6.22 -8.58 10.18
C ILE A 274 6.56 -8.89 8.72
N LEU A 275 5.63 -9.53 8.00
CA LEU A 275 5.83 -9.91 6.60
C LEU A 275 5.98 -8.66 5.72
N SER A 276 5.10 -7.67 5.84
CA SER A 276 5.22 -6.38 5.15
C SER A 276 6.57 -5.71 5.40
N SER A 277 7.03 -5.67 6.65
CA SER A 277 8.29 -5.02 7.02
C SER A 277 9.49 -5.74 6.42
N PHE A 278 9.50 -7.08 6.48
CA PHE A 278 10.53 -7.90 5.86
C PHE A 278 10.60 -7.68 4.35
N MET A 279 9.44 -7.61 3.69
CA MET A 279 9.33 -7.40 2.25
C MET A 279 9.85 -6.02 1.82
N HIS A 280 9.56 -4.98 2.59
CA HIS A 280 10.09 -3.64 2.34
C HIS A 280 11.60 -3.55 2.57
N LEU A 281 12.14 -4.27 3.56
CA LEU A 281 13.58 -4.38 3.81
C LEU A 281 14.30 -5.08 2.64
N LEU A 282 13.74 -6.20 2.15
CA LEU A 282 14.29 -6.89 0.98
C LEU A 282 14.21 -6.00 -0.27
N GLY A 283 13.05 -5.38 -0.51
CA GLY A 283 12.84 -4.49 -1.66
C GLY A 283 13.78 -3.28 -1.66
N SER A 284 14.04 -2.67 -0.50
CA SER A 284 14.98 -1.54 -0.40
C SER A 284 16.43 -1.97 -0.65
N SER A 285 16.80 -3.19 -0.28
CA SER A 285 18.14 -3.73 -0.55
C SER A 285 18.46 -3.84 -2.04
N GLY A 286 17.49 -4.23 -2.87
CA GLY A 286 17.65 -4.34 -4.33
C GLY A 286 17.65 -2.98 -5.04
N LYS A 287 16.91 -2.00 -4.52
CA LYS A 287 16.80 -0.65 -5.14
C LYS A 287 18.14 0.05 -5.29
N ILE A 288 19.04 -0.03 -4.29
CA ILE A 288 20.37 0.59 -4.38
C ILE A 288 21.20 -0.05 -5.50
N GLY A 289 21.20 -1.38 -5.58
CA GLY A 289 21.89 -2.11 -6.64
C GLY A 289 21.36 -1.74 -8.03
N ASN A 290 20.04 -1.62 -8.16
CA ASN A 290 19.39 -1.21 -9.42
C ASN A 290 19.84 0.20 -9.87
N ILE A 291 19.78 1.20 -8.98
CA ILE A 291 20.23 2.57 -9.30
C ILE A 291 21.72 2.58 -9.69
N LEU A 292 22.56 1.83 -8.97
CA LEU A 292 23.99 1.77 -9.25
C LEU A 292 24.28 1.13 -10.61
N VAL A 293 23.54 0.10 -11.02
CA VAL A 293 23.65 -0.50 -12.35
C VAL A 293 23.26 0.50 -13.43
N ASN A 294 22.18 1.25 -13.25
CA ASN A 294 21.77 2.31 -14.20
C ASN A 294 22.85 3.39 -14.34
N TYR A 295 23.43 3.86 -13.23
CA TYR A 295 24.52 4.84 -13.28
C TYR A 295 25.81 4.30 -13.89
N ARG A 296 26.07 2.99 -13.82
CA ARG A 296 27.22 2.35 -14.50
C ARG A 296 26.97 2.13 -15.99
N ALA A 297 25.72 2.04 -16.41
CA ALA A 297 25.36 1.83 -17.80
C ALA A 297 25.36 3.12 -18.64
N VAL A 298 25.36 4.30 -18.01
CA VAL A 298 25.15 5.59 -18.66
C VAL A 298 26.34 6.51 -18.46
N ASP A 299 26.64 7.34 -19.47
CA ASP A 299 27.70 8.34 -19.40
C ASP A 299 27.48 9.31 -18.23
N PRO A 300 28.55 9.82 -17.58
CA PRO A 300 28.44 10.73 -16.44
C PRO A 300 27.54 11.95 -16.67
N ILE A 301 27.50 12.47 -17.90
CA ILE A 301 26.70 13.63 -18.32
C ILE A 301 25.20 13.31 -18.32
N ASP A 302 24.83 12.06 -18.60
CA ASP A 302 23.44 11.64 -18.83
C ASP A 302 22.78 11.01 -17.59
N LYS A 303 23.50 10.83 -16.48
CA LYS A 303 23.00 10.11 -15.29
C LYS A 303 21.71 10.69 -14.71
N SER A 304 21.67 12.01 -14.53
CA SER A 304 20.49 12.71 -14.00
C SER A 304 19.32 12.62 -14.98
N PHE A 305 19.60 12.71 -16.28
CA PHE A 305 18.59 12.58 -17.33
C PHE A 305 18.02 11.16 -17.40
N ALA A 306 18.87 10.13 -17.30
CA ALA A 306 18.46 8.73 -17.27
C ALA A 306 17.54 8.42 -16.07
N GLN A 307 17.87 8.94 -14.88
CA GLN A 307 17.04 8.75 -13.69
C GLN A 307 15.68 9.46 -13.83
N GLY A 308 15.67 10.69 -14.35
CA GLY A 308 14.43 11.42 -14.63
C GLY A 308 13.57 10.71 -15.67
N PHE A 309 14.18 10.20 -16.74
CA PHE A 309 13.51 9.42 -17.77
C PHE A 309 12.91 8.11 -17.22
N ALA A 310 13.66 7.37 -16.39
CA ALA A 310 13.17 6.17 -15.74
C ALA A 310 11.95 6.47 -14.84
N LEU A 311 12.01 7.54 -14.04
CA LEU A 311 10.90 7.96 -13.17
C LEU A 311 9.66 8.40 -13.96
N LEU A 312 9.86 9.07 -15.10
CA LEU A 312 8.78 9.45 -16.01
C LEU A 312 8.08 8.21 -16.57
N LEU A 313 8.84 7.22 -17.05
CA LEU A 313 8.26 5.99 -17.57
C LEU A 313 7.55 5.17 -16.49
N VAL A 314 8.12 5.07 -15.28
CA VAL A 314 7.49 4.42 -14.13
C VAL A 314 6.18 5.13 -13.75
N SER A 315 6.17 6.46 -13.73
CA SER A 315 4.95 7.23 -13.44
C SER A 315 3.87 6.95 -14.49
N LEU A 316 4.23 7.02 -15.77
CA LEU A 316 3.29 6.86 -16.87
C LEU A 316 2.75 5.42 -17.00
N LEU A 317 3.62 4.43 -16.84
CA LEU A 317 3.34 3.03 -17.18
C LEU A 317 3.08 2.13 -15.97
N ALA A 318 3.38 2.57 -14.75
CA ALA A 318 3.10 1.81 -13.53
C ALA A 318 2.16 2.55 -12.58
N PHE A 319 2.49 3.78 -12.16
CA PHE A 319 1.70 4.48 -11.13
C PHE A 319 0.35 5.02 -11.61
N ILE A 320 0.17 5.30 -12.90
CA ILE A 320 -1.13 5.66 -13.47
C ILE A 320 -2.01 4.42 -13.69
N PRO A 321 -1.59 3.41 -14.49
CA PRO A 321 -2.45 2.25 -14.77
C PRO A 321 -2.63 1.33 -13.57
N GLY A 322 -1.65 1.22 -12.67
CA GLY A 322 -1.68 0.34 -11.51
C GLY A 322 -2.91 0.54 -10.62
N PRO A 323 -3.08 1.71 -9.98
CA PRO A 323 -4.26 2.02 -9.18
C PRO A 323 -5.58 1.86 -9.94
N ILE A 324 -5.63 2.14 -11.25
CA ILE A 324 -6.85 1.99 -12.06
C ILE A 324 -7.24 0.50 -12.16
N VAL A 325 -6.29 -0.37 -12.50
CA VAL A 325 -6.52 -1.81 -12.65
C VAL A 325 -6.85 -2.45 -11.30
N PHE A 326 -6.07 -2.16 -10.27
CA PHE A 326 -6.30 -2.72 -8.93
C PHE A 326 -7.53 -2.12 -8.26
N GLY A 327 -7.90 -0.88 -8.57
CA GLY A 327 -9.15 -0.27 -8.14
C GLY A 327 -10.36 -1.00 -8.70
N ALA A 328 -10.36 -1.30 -10.01
CA ALA A 328 -11.42 -2.09 -10.63
C ALA A 328 -11.54 -3.51 -10.02
N LEU A 329 -10.40 -4.14 -9.68
CA LEU A 329 -10.37 -5.42 -8.98
C LEU A 329 -11.00 -5.35 -7.58
N ILE A 330 -10.67 -4.33 -6.80
CA ILE A 330 -11.22 -4.14 -5.46
C ILE A 330 -12.71 -3.79 -5.51
N ASP A 331 -13.12 -2.95 -6.46
CA ASP A 331 -14.51 -2.61 -6.70
C ASP A 331 -15.34 -3.85 -7.07
N ALA A 332 -14.75 -4.85 -7.74
CA ALA A 332 -15.44 -6.12 -8.03
C ALA A 332 -15.76 -6.94 -6.76
N ALA A 333 -14.97 -6.78 -5.69
CA ALA A 333 -15.20 -7.42 -4.40
C ALA A 333 -16.24 -6.69 -3.52
N CYS A 334 -16.71 -5.51 -3.93
CA CYS A 334 -17.69 -4.76 -3.15
C CYS A 334 -19.07 -5.41 -3.12
N ILE A 335 -19.71 -5.38 -1.95
CA ILE A 335 -21.08 -5.83 -1.72
C ILE A 335 -22.03 -4.65 -1.45
N ILE A 336 -21.65 -3.70 -0.59
CA ILE A 336 -22.48 -2.53 -0.26
C ILE A 336 -21.88 -1.27 -0.87
N TRP A 337 -22.62 -0.67 -1.81
CA TRP A 337 -22.25 0.61 -2.43
C TRP A 337 -22.89 1.79 -1.71
N ASP A 338 -22.13 2.86 -1.51
CA ASP A 338 -22.72 4.15 -1.20
C ASP A 338 -23.50 4.65 -2.43
N SER A 339 -24.71 5.15 -2.20
CA SER A 339 -25.49 5.85 -3.20
C SER A 339 -25.78 7.25 -2.68
N SER A 340 -25.12 8.25 -3.27
CA SER A 340 -25.35 9.64 -2.94
C SER A 340 -25.91 10.33 -4.18
N CYS A 341 -27.15 10.83 -4.10
CA CYS A 341 -27.85 11.48 -5.21
C CYS A 341 -27.96 10.62 -6.49
N GLY A 342 -28.22 9.31 -6.34
CA GLY A 342 -28.37 8.38 -7.47
C GLY A 342 -27.06 8.03 -8.18
N LYS A 343 -25.90 8.47 -7.66
CA LYS A 343 -24.58 8.10 -8.16
C LYS A 343 -23.90 7.15 -7.20
N ARG A 344 -23.25 6.13 -7.77
CA ARG A 344 -22.42 5.16 -7.04
C ARG A 344 -21.18 5.85 -6.48
N GLY A 345 -21.05 5.80 -5.16
CA GLY A 345 -19.93 6.34 -4.39
C GLY A 345 -18.98 5.26 -3.90
N ASN A 346 -18.40 5.45 -2.72
CA ASN A 346 -17.46 4.51 -2.12
C ASN A 346 -18.15 3.19 -1.74
N CYS A 347 -17.41 2.09 -1.78
CA CYS A 347 -17.89 0.83 -1.21
C CYS A 347 -17.71 0.80 0.31
N TRP A 348 -18.78 0.44 1.01
CA TRP A 348 -18.85 0.36 2.46
C TRP A 348 -18.46 -1.01 3.02
N PHE A 349 -18.83 -2.09 2.32
CA PHE A 349 -18.57 -3.46 2.77
C PHE A 349 -18.11 -4.31 1.59
N TYR A 350 -16.99 -5.01 1.79
CA TYR A 350 -16.34 -5.86 0.79
C TYR A 350 -16.41 -7.31 1.22
N ASP A 351 -16.51 -8.19 0.23
CA ASP A 351 -16.38 -9.63 0.44
C ASP A 351 -14.92 -9.98 0.79
N LYS A 352 -14.71 -10.46 2.03
CA LYS A 352 -13.38 -10.84 2.52
C LYS A 352 -12.81 -12.07 1.80
N HIS A 353 -13.66 -12.92 1.22
CA HIS A 353 -13.27 -14.16 0.53
C HIS A 353 -13.09 -13.99 -0.99
N ALA A 354 -13.68 -12.94 -1.59
CA ALA A 354 -13.48 -12.64 -3.00
C ALA A 354 -12.01 -12.38 -3.34
N SER A 355 -11.24 -11.77 -2.44
CA SER A 355 -9.82 -11.47 -2.64
C SER A 355 -8.90 -12.71 -2.71
N GLY A 356 -9.34 -13.87 -2.20
CA GLY A 356 -8.58 -15.12 -2.24
C GLY A 356 -8.97 -16.07 -3.38
N LYS A 357 -10.11 -15.85 -4.05
CA LYS A 357 -10.66 -16.74 -5.09
C LYS A 357 -10.35 -16.31 -6.52
N THR A 358 -9.72 -15.15 -6.72
CA THR A 358 -9.34 -14.65 -8.06
C THR A 358 -8.10 -15.33 -8.67
N SER A 359 -7.56 -16.37 -8.04
CA SER A 359 -6.36 -17.12 -8.48
C SER A 359 -6.61 -18.61 -8.75
N THR A 360 -7.82 -19.00 -9.14
CA THR A 360 -8.10 -20.32 -9.72
C THR A 360 -8.80 -20.21 -11.05
#